data_AF-A0A3M1MJP1-F1
#
_entry.id   AF-A0A3M1MJP1-F1
#
_cell.length_a   1.000
_cell.length_b   1.000
_cell.length_c   1.000
_cell.angle_alpha   90.00
_cell.angle_beta   90.00
_cell.angle_gamma   90.00
#
_symmetry.space_group_name_H-M   'P 1'
#
loop_
_entity.id
_entity.type
_entity.pdbx_description
1 polymer ?
#
loop_
_entity_poly.entity_id
_entity_poly.type
_entity_poly.pdbx_seq_one_letter_code
_entity_poly.pdbx_strand_id
1 'polypeptide(L)'
;MGHYGLLVGYDEAREVFWVFDSYEGPESAFTIPYAKVLDYWPHFNNTYIVIYPPERETDLFALLGADADETENYRRAASRASDAIFAAETPREQFFAWFNRGTNLVYLDDYAGAAQAYDQAFAIYPQIPEAQRPWRVMWYQTGPYWAYFYTGRYYDVISLADSTLQAMSEPVLEESFYWRGLAKEALGDVDGALADLREALRLNENFAAARYHLNRLSSTP
;
A
#
# COMPACT_ATOMS: atom_id res chain seq x y z
N MET A 1 16.57 -6.04 13.14
CA MET A 1 16.31 -7.20 12.26
C MET A 1 14.82 -7.47 12.33
N GLY A 2 14.13 -7.62 11.20
CA GLY A 2 12.68 -7.77 11.20
C GLY A 2 12.27 -9.16 11.71
N HIS A 3 11.22 -9.20 12.52
CA HIS A 3 10.55 -10.42 12.95
C HIS A 3 9.27 -10.56 12.11
N TYR A 4 9.21 -11.57 11.25
CA TYR A 4 8.04 -11.84 10.41
C TYR A 4 7.59 -13.28 10.59
N GLY A 5 6.28 -13.48 10.75
CA GLY A 5 5.67 -14.81 10.67
C GLY A 5 5.70 -15.30 9.22
N LEU A 6 6.58 -16.24 8.93
CA LEU A 6 6.71 -16.86 7.62
C LEU A 6 5.80 -18.08 7.54
N LEU A 7 4.81 -18.06 6.65
CA LEU A 7 4.01 -19.24 6.34
C LEU A 7 4.87 -20.22 5.53
N VAL A 8 5.09 -21.42 6.06
CA VAL A 8 6.02 -22.42 5.47
C VAL A 8 5.38 -23.73 5.08
N GLY A 9 4.11 -23.90 5.40
CA GLY A 9 3.34 -25.08 5.05
C GLY A 9 1.89 -24.91 5.41
N TYR A 10 1.10 -25.90 5.09
CA TYR A 10 -0.33 -25.90 5.34
C TYR A 10 -0.82 -27.33 5.59
N ASP A 11 -1.91 -27.47 6.35
CA ASP A 11 -2.60 -28.72 6.62
C ASP A 11 -4.09 -28.52 6.31
N GLU A 12 -4.53 -29.07 5.18
CA GLU A 12 -5.90 -28.91 4.70
C GLU A 12 -6.94 -29.58 5.59
N ALA A 13 -6.61 -30.74 6.18
CA ALA A 13 -7.55 -31.43 7.05
C ALA A 13 -7.85 -30.64 8.32
N ARG A 14 -6.94 -29.75 8.70
CA ARG A 14 -7.04 -28.90 9.89
C ARG A 14 -7.31 -27.43 9.57
N GLU A 15 -7.31 -27.04 8.30
CA GLU A 15 -7.45 -25.65 7.82
C GLU A 15 -6.47 -24.67 8.49
N VAL A 16 -5.19 -25.08 8.60
CA VAL A 16 -4.13 -24.26 9.22
C VAL A 16 -2.91 -24.08 8.33
N PHE A 17 -2.27 -22.93 8.45
CA PHE A 17 -0.90 -22.69 8.01
C PHE A 17 0.08 -23.01 9.13
N TRP A 18 1.22 -23.59 8.78
CA TRP A 18 2.40 -23.70 9.63
C TRP A 18 3.24 -22.45 9.47
N VAL A 19 3.64 -21.85 10.60
CA VAL A 19 4.31 -20.55 10.66
C VAL A 19 5.49 -20.64 11.60
N PHE A 20 6.60 -19.99 11.26
CA PHE A 20 7.65 -19.69 12.22
C PHE A 20 8.15 -18.25 12.06
N ASP A 21 8.81 -17.73 13.07
CA ASP A 21 9.44 -16.42 13.03
C ASP A 21 10.71 -16.50 12.16
N SER A 22 10.83 -15.61 11.19
CA SER A 22 11.95 -15.58 10.25
C SER A 22 13.32 -15.31 10.89
N TYR A 23 13.35 -14.77 12.11
CA TYR A 23 14.57 -14.54 12.87
C TYR A 23 14.86 -15.69 13.85
N GLU A 24 13.85 -16.20 14.55
CA GLU A 24 14.02 -17.30 15.52
C GLU A 24 14.10 -18.69 14.87
N GLY A 25 13.55 -18.83 13.67
CA GLY A 25 13.58 -20.07 12.89
C GLY A 25 12.55 -21.12 13.35
N PRO A 26 12.67 -22.37 12.88
CA PRO A 26 11.65 -23.41 13.06
C PRO A 26 11.32 -23.79 14.51
N GLU A 27 12.19 -23.46 15.48
CA GLU A 27 11.93 -23.72 16.89
C GLU A 27 10.76 -22.88 17.44
N SER A 28 10.46 -21.75 16.79
CA SER A 28 9.32 -20.90 17.13
C SER A 28 8.02 -21.34 16.44
N ALA A 29 7.95 -22.56 15.88
CA ALA A 29 6.85 -22.95 15.01
C ALA A 29 5.49 -23.03 15.73
N PHE A 30 4.46 -22.49 15.10
CA PHE A 30 3.07 -22.58 15.53
C PHE A 30 2.14 -22.62 14.31
N THR A 31 0.84 -22.84 14.55
CA THR A 31 -0.17 -22.89 13.49
C THR A 31 -1.11 -21.68 13.54
N ILE A 32 -1.48 -21.16 12.37
CA ILE A 32 -2.49 -20.09 12.22
C ILE A 32 -3.65 -20.63 11.37
N PRO A 33 -4.91 -20.53 11.81
CA PRO A 33 -6.06 -20.91 11.00
C PRO A 33 -6.15 -20.11 9.70
N TYR A 34 -6.60 -20.74 8.61
CA TYR A 34 -6.80 -20.06 7.31
C TYR A 34 -7.67 -18.84 7.44
N ALA A 35 -8.82 -18.95 8.12
CA ALA A 35 -9.73 -17.85 8.36
C ALA A 35 -9.01 -16.61 8.93
N LYS A 36 -8.11 -16.83 9.90
CA LYS A 36 -7.35 -15.72 10.50
C LYS A 36 -6.40 -15.06 9.50
N VAL A 37 -5.73 -15.82 8.62
CA VAL A 37 -4.90 -15.22 7.57
C VAL A 37 -5.77 -14.45 6.57
N LEU A 38 -6.89 -15.03 6.17
CA LEU A 38 -7.84 -14.44 5.23
C LEU A 38 -8.53 -13.18 5.78
N ASP A 39 -8.60 -13.00 7.10
CA ASP A 39 -9.08 -11.76 7.73
C ASP A 39 -8.09 -10.60 7.56
N TYR A 40 -6.77 -10.87 7.58
CA TYR A 40 -5.74 -9.83 7.52
C TYR A 40 -5.20 -9.59 6.11
N TRP A 41 -5.22 -10.60 5.23
CA TRP A 41 -4.64 -10.50 3.89
C TRP A 41 -5.29 -9.42 3.01
N PRO A 42 -6.62 -9.18 3.06
CA PRO A 42 -7.25 -8.06 2.37
C PRO A 42 -6.76 -6.70 2.83
N HIS A 43 -6.22 -6.55 4.04
CA HIS A 43 -5.64 -5.28 4.47
C HIS A 43 -4.40 -4.88 3.65
N PHE A 44 -3.80 -5.84 2.95
CA PHE A 44 -2.63 -5.67 2.08
C PHE A 44 -2.98 -6.00 0.62
N ASN A 45 -4.18 -5.67 0.17
CA ASN A 45 -4.66 -5.89 -1.20
C ASN A 45 -4.60 -7.35 -1.68
N ASN A 46 -4.62 -8.32 -0.75
CA ASN A 46 -4.41 -9.74 -1.09
C ASN A 46 -3.11 -9.98 -1.90
N THR A 47 -2.10 -9.12 -1.68
CA THR A 47 -0.85 -9.17 -2.43
C THR A 47 -0.09 -10.45 -2.12
N TYR A 48 0.51 -11.07 -3.13
CA TYR A 48 1.41 -12.20 -2.98
C TYR A 48 2.63 -12.02 -3.86
N ILE A 49 3.72 -12.69 -3.48
CA ILE A 49 4.93 -12.85 -4.28
C ILE A 49 5.15 -14.34 -4.40
N VAL A 50 5.39 -14.82 -5.62
CA VAL A 50 5.71 -16.23 -5.84
C VAL A 50 7.21 -16.38 -6.00
N ILE A 51 7.80 -17.27 -5.20
CA ILE A 51 9.20 -17.65 -5.28
C ILE A 51 9.23 -19.12 -5.69
N TYR A 52 9.88 -19.42 -6.81
CA TYR A 52 9.91 -20.76 -7.40
C TYR A 52 11.27 -21.02 -8.04
N PRO A 53 11.72 -22.29 -8.08
CA PRO A 53 12.94 -22.64 -8.79
C PRO A 53 12.67 -22.64 -10.32
N PRO A 54 13.65 -22.25 -11.17
CA PRO A 54 13.43 -22.06 -12.60
C PRO A 54 12.81 -23.27 -13.32
N GLU A 55 13.13 -24.48 -12.90
CA GLU A 55 12.60 -25.72 -13.49
C GLU A 55 11.09 -25.94 -13.23
N ARG A 56 10.47 -25.17 -12.33
CA ARG A 56 9.03 -25.22 -12.03
C ARG A 56 8.25 -24.05 -12.62
N GLU A 57 8.89 -23.18 -13.42
CA GLU A 57 8.26 -22.01 -14.01
C GLU A 57 7.01 -22.38 -14.82
N THR A 58 7.12 -23.36 -15.72
CA THR A 58 5.98 -23.79 -16.55
C THR A 58 4.80 -24.28 -15.71
N ASP A 59 5.06 -25.05 -14.65
CA ASP A 59 4.02 -25.52 -13.73
C ASP A 59 3.34 -24.33 -13.03
N LEU A 60 4.14 -23.38 -12.54
CA LEU A 60 3.61 -22.21 -11.84
C LEU A 60 2.74 -21.35 -12.76
N PHE A 61 3.21 -21.04 -13.96
CA PHE A 61 2.46 -20.18 -14.88
C PHE A 61 1.18 -20.88 -15.38
N ALA A 62 1.20 -22.21 -15.48
CA ALA A 62 -0.02 -22.99 -15.71
C ALA A 62 -1.02 -22.90 -14.54
N LEU A 63 -0.54 -22.84 -13.29
CA LEU A 63 -1.38 -22.66 -12.10
C LEU A 63 -1.93 -21.24 -11.97
N LEU A 64 -1.12 -20.22 -12.24
CA LEU A 64 -1.54 -18.81 -12.22
C LEU A 64 -2.53 -18.52 -13.36
N GLY A 65 -2.37 -19.17 -14.51
CA GLY A 65 -3.22 -18.93 -15.67
C GLY A 65 -3.18 -17.46 -16.09
N ALA A 66 -4.35 -16.81 -16.14
CA ALA A 66 -4.45 -15.39 -16.50
C ALA A 66 -3.76 -14.45 -15.50
N ASP A 67 -3.62 -14.86 -14.23
CA ASP A 67 -2.95 -14.06 -13.20
C ASP A 67 -1.43 -13.99 -13.38
N ALA A 68 -0.86 -14.76 -14.33
CA ALA A 68 0.53 -14.65 -14.71
C ALA A 68 0.83 -13.37 -15.51
N ASP A 69 -0.17 -12.80 -16.19
CA ASP A 69 -0.08 -11.45 -16.73
C ASP A 69 -0.44 -10.44 -15.64
N GLU A 70 0.52 -9.58 -15.30
CA GLU A 70 0.37 -8.65 -14.17
C GLU A 70 -0.78 -7.65 -14.39
N THR A 71 -1.02 -7.22 -15.63
CA THR A 71 -2.12 -6.29 -15.93
C THR A 71 -3.47 -6.98 -15.76
N GLU A 72 -3.63 -8.20 -16.26
CA GLU A 72 -4.82 -9.01 -16.04
C GLU A 72 -5.04 -9.33 -14.56
N ASN A 73 -3.97 -9.62 -13.82
CA ASN A 73 -4.01 -9.84 -12.39
C ASN A 73 -4.59 -8.61 -11.67
N TYR A 74 -4.08 -7.40 -11.95
CA TYR A 74 -4.61 -6.16 -11.37
C TYR A 74 -6.06 -5.88 -11.78
N ARG A 75 -6.45 -6.17 -13.03
CA ARG A 75 -7.86 -6.05 -13.47
C ARG A 75 -8.78 -6.97 -12.67
N ARG A 76 -8.38 -8.22 -12.50
CA ARG A 76 -9.15 -9.21 -11.71
C ARG A 76 -9.18 -8.85 -10.23
N ALA A 77 -8.07 -8.37 -9.67
CA ALA A 77 -7.99 -7.88 -8.30
C ALA A 77 -8.89 -6.65 -8.07
N ALA A 78 -8.92 -5.71 -9.01
CA ALA A 78 -9.84 -4.57 -8.99
C ALA A 78 -11.31 -5.03 -9.05
N SER A 79 -11.63 -6.01 -9.91
CA SER A 79 -12.99 -6.60 -9.96
C SER A 79 -13.37 -7.25 -8.63
N ARG A 80 -12.49 -8.08 -8.06
CA ARG A 80 -12.71 -8.72 -6.76
C ARG A 80 -12.89 -7.69 -5.64
N ALA A 81 -12.10 -6.63 -5.62
CA ALA A 81 -12.26 -5.54 -4.67
C ALA A 81 -13.61 -4.83 -4.85
N SER A 82 -14.12 -4.77 -6.08
CA SER A 82 -15.44 -4.21 -6.38
C SER A 82 -16.58 -5.05 -5.82
N ASP A 83 -16.49 -6.36 -5.99
CA ASP A 83 -17.47 -7.29 -5.41
C ASP A 83 -17.42 -7.23 -3.88
N ALA A 84 -16.21 -7.14 -3.31
CA ALA A 84 -15.99 -7.03 -1.86
C ALA A 84 -16.60 -5.75 -1.25
N ILE A 85 -16.72 -4.64 -2.00
CA ILE A 85 -17.38 -3.42 -1.51
C ILE A 85 -18.85 -3.69 -1.14
N PHE A 86 -19.54 -4.50 -1.95
CA PHE A 86 -20.95 -4.83 -1.75
C PHE A 86 -21.16 -6.01 -0.80
N ALA A 87 -20.16 -6.89 -0.68
CA ALA A 87 -20.18 -8.02 0.23
C ALA A 87 -19.72 -7.69 1.66
N ALA A 88 -19.08 -6.53 1.87
CA ALA A 88 -18.57 -6.13 3.18
C ALA A 88 -19.68 -6.06 4.25
N GLU A 89 -19.43 -6.69 5.39
CA GLU A 89 -20.36 -6.74 6.52
C GLU A 89 -20.05 -5.63 7.54
N THR A 90 -18.82 -5.10 7.51
CA THR A 90 -18.36 -4.04 8.41
C THR A 90 -17.83 -2.81 7.65
N PRO A 91 -17.92 -1.60 8.24
CA PRO A 91 -17.30 -0.41 7.66
C PRO A 91 -15.79 -0.57 7.42
N ARG A 92 -15.12 -1.38 8.25
CA ARG A 92 -13.68 -1.64 8.11
C ARG A 92 -13.36 -2.50 6.89
N GLU A 93 -14.13 -3.55 6.66
CA GLU A 93 -14.01 -4.35 5.43
C GLU A 93 -14.31 -3.50 4.19
N GLN A 94 -15.37 -2.69 4.24
CA GLN A 94 -15.75 -1.84 3.12
C GLN A 94 -14.66 -0.78 2.84
N PHE A 95 -14.05 -0.22 3.87
CA PHE A 95 -12.87 0.66 3.74
C PHE A 95 -11.75 -0.02 2.97
N PHE A 96 -11.35 -1.24 3.38
CA PHE A 96 -10.26 -1.95 2.71
C PHE A 96 -10.65 -2.39 1.29
N ALA A 97 -11.91 -2.74 1.03
CA ALA A 97 -12.37 -3.06 -0.31
C ALA A 97 -12.24 -1.85 -1.26
N TRP A 98 -12.68 -0.66 -0.83
CA TRP A 98 -12.46 0.58 -1.58
C TRP A 98 -10.99 0.94 -1.74
N PHE A 99 -10.21 0.82 -0.67
CA PHE A 99 -8.78 1.12 -0.68
C PHE A 99 -8.03 0.21 -1.65
N ASN A 100 -8.32 -1.10 -1.63
CA ASN A 100 -7.78 -2.10 -2.53
C ASN A 100 -8.18 -1.84 -3.98
N ARG A 101 -9.45 -1.49 -4.23
CA ARG A 101 -9.88 -1.08 -5.57
C ARG A 101 -9.04 0.10 -6.06
N GLY A 102 -8.84 1.12 -5.23
CA GLY A 102 -7.96 2.25 -5.55
C GLY A 102 -6.54 1.83 -5.86
N THR A 103 -5.95 0.95 -5.04
CA THR A 103 -4.59 0.45 -5.21
C THR A 103 -4.41 -0.30 -6.53
N ASN A 104 -5.35 -1.18 -6.91
CA ASN A 104 -5.28 -1.88 -8.19
C ASN A 104 -5.46 -0.92 -9.37
N LEU A 105 -6.30 0.12 -9.24
CA LEU A 105 -6.48 1.13 -10.29
C LEU A 105 -5.23 2.02 -10.47
N VAL A 106 -4.47 2.29 -9.40
CA VAL A 106 -3.15 2.94 -9.51
C VAL A 106 -2.20 2.10 -10.36
N TYR A 107 -2.12 0.79 -10.12
CA TYR A 107 -1.28 -0.11 -10.95
C TYR A 107 -1.75 -0.24 -12.40
N LEU A 108 -3.00 0.12 -12.68
CA LEU A 108 -3.58 0.17 -14.03
C LEU A 108 -3.51 1.58 -14.65
N ASP A 109 -2.81 2.52 -14.01
CA ASP A 109 -2.71 3.94 -14.39
C ASP A 109 -4.07 4.68 -14.49
N ASP A 110 -5.15 4.11 -13.96
CA ASP A 110 -6.44 4.78 -13.82
C ASP A 110 -6.47 5.62 -12.55
N TYR A 111 -5.68 6.70 -12.54
CA TYR A 111 -5.57 7.59 -11.38
C TYR A 111 -6.88 8.29 -11.02
N ALA A 112 -7.75 8.55 -12.01
CA ALA A 112 -9.06 9.16 -11.78
C ALA A 112 -9.99 8.19 -11.04
N GLY A 113 -10.10 6.95 -11.52
CA GLY A 113 -10.86 5.90 -10.83
C GLY A 113 -10.27 5.56 -9.46
N ALA A 114 -8.94 5.54 -9.35
CA ALA A 114 -8.25 5.33 -8.08
C ALA A 114 -8.56 6.43 -7.06
N ALA A 115 -8.50 7.70 -7.46
CA ALA A 115 -8.80 8.83 -6.58
C ALA A 115 -10.24 8.74 -6.04
N GLN A 116 -11.21 8.42 -6.90
CA GLN A 116 -12.60 8.21 -6.48
C GLN A 116 -12.73 7.06 -5.49
N ALA A 117 -12.05 5.94 -5.73
CA ALA A 117 -12.08 4.80 -4.82
C ALA A 117 -11.47 5.14 -3.45
N TYR A 118 -10.36 5.88 -3.41
CA TYR A 118 -9.76 6.34 -2.16
C TYR A 118 -10.63 7.35 -1.42
N ASP A 119 -11.32 8.26 -2.13
CA ASP A 119 -12.28 9.18 -1.52
C ASP A 119 -13.41 8.40 -0.82
N GLN A 120 -13.94 7.35 -1.45
CA GLN A 120 -14.94 6.49 -0.81
C GLN A 120 -14.37 5.77 0.42
N ALA A 121 -13.14 5.26 0.35
CA ALA A 121 -12.48 4.66 1.50
C ALA A 121 -12.37 5.67 2.66
N PHE A 122 -11.83 6.87 2.43
CA PHE A 122 -11.67 7.87 3.49
C PHE A 122 -13.00 8.43 4.00
N ALA A 123 -14.07 8.44 3.21
CA ALA A 123 -15.42 8.77 3.67
C ALA A 123 -16.00 7.72 4.64
N ILE A 124 -15.58 6.46 4.52
CA ILE A 124 -15.97 5.37 5.44
C ILE A 124 -15.12 5.38 6.71
N TYR A 125 -13.85 5.81 6.63
CA TYR A 125 -12.91 5.82 7.76
C TYR A 125 -13.48 6.35 9.09
N PRO A 126 -14.20 7.50 9.16
CA PRO A 126 -14.76 7.99 10.42
C PRO A 126 -15.88 7.10 10.99
N GLN A 127 -16.51 6.26 10.15
CA GLN A 127 -17.57 5.33 10.53
C GLN A 127 -17.02 4.04 11.19
N ILE A 128 -15.73 3.77 11.02
CA ILE A 128 -15.05 2.65 11.68
C ILE A 128 -14.85 3.01 13.17
N PRO A 129 -15.17 2.11 14.11
CA PRO A 129 -14.86 2.30 15.53
C PRO A 129 -13.39 2.67 15.71
N GLU A 130 -13.10 3.68 16.54
CA GLU A 130 -11.76 4.27 16.66
C GLU A 130 -10.66 3.22 16.91
N ALA A 131 -10.92 2.26 17.81
CA ALA A 131 -9.99 1.17 18.14
C ALA A 131 -9.69 0.21 16.98
N GLN A 132 -10.49 0.24 15.91
CA GLN A 132 -10.36 -0.63 14.74
C GLN A 132 -9.89 0.13 13.48
N ARG A 133 -9.75 1.46 13.56
CA ARG A 133 -9.35 2.28 12.42
C ARG A 133 -7.95 1.89 11.92
N PRO A 134 -7.74 1.77 10.61
CA PRO A 134 -6.43 1.44 10.06
C PRO A 134 -5.50 2.68 10.04
N TRP A 135 -5.15 3.21 11.21
CA TRP A 135 -4.38 4.46 11.35
C TRP A 135 -2.97 4.44 10.72
N ARG A 136 -2.45 3.25 10.38
CA ARG A 136 -1.15 3.04 9.72
C ARG A 136 -1.26 2.71 8.23
N VAL A 137 -2.44 2.79 7.61
CA VAL A 137 -2.59 2.38 6.20
C VAL A 137 -1.63 3.13 5.28
N MET A 138 -1.46 4.44 5.50
CA MET A 138 -0.53 5.28 4.73
C MET A 138 0.95 5.02 5.03
N TRP A 139 1.28 4.24 6.07
CA TRP A 139 2.67 3.88 6.39
C TRP A 139 3.19 2.76 5.47
N TYR A 140 2.27 1.99 4.90
CA TYR A 140 2.61 0.83 4.07
C TYR A 140 2.12 0.97 2.63
N GLN A 141 1.16 1.86 2.37
CA GLN A 141 0.51 1.99 1.07
C GLN A 141 0.40 3.47 0.69
N THR A 142 1.11 3.85 -0.37
CA THR A 142 1.23 5.24 -0.84
C THR A 142 0.34 5.56 -2.05
N GLY A 143 -0.44 4.59 -2.53
CA GLY A 143 -1.31 4.72 -3.71
C GLY A 143 -2.21 5.97 -3.74
N PRO A 144 -2.80 6.42 -2.60
CA PRO A 144 -3.56 7.68 -2.59
C PRO A 144 -2.76 8.90 -3.05
N TYR A 145 -1.45 8.98 -2.74
CA TYR A 145 -0.62 10.10 -3.20
C TYR A 145 -0.49 10.12 -4.71
N TRP A 146 -0.25 8.95 -5.33
CA TRP A 146 -0.20 8.81 -6.78
C TRP A 146 -1.54 9.26 -7.40
N ALA A 147 -2.64 8.69 -6.93
CA ALA A 147 -3.98 9.00 -7.45
C ALA A 147 -4.31 10.50 -7.39
N TYR A 148 -4.08 11.13 -6.23
CA TYR A 148 -4.36 12.56 -6.06
C TYR A 148 -3.38 13.45 -6.83
N PHE A 149 -2.09 13.11 -6.87
CA PHE A 149 -1.10 13.89 -7.60
C PHE A 149 -1.36 13.88 -9.11
N TYR A 150 -1.53 12.70 -9.72
CA TYR A 150 -1.74 12.56 -11.16
C TYR A 150 -3.12 13.02 -11.64
N THR A 151 -4.06 13.28 -10.72
CA THR A 151 -5.34 13.94 -11.02
C THR A 151 -5.31 15.46 -10.75
N GLY A 152 -4.16 16.02 -10.40
CA GLY A 152 -3.99 17.46 -10.15
C GLY A 152 -4.55 17.93 -8.80
N ARG A 153 -4.91 17.00 -7.91
CA ARG A 153 -5.46 17.27 -6.57
C ARG A 153 -4.33 17.54 -5.56
N TYR A 154 -3.48 18.52 -5.86
CA TYR A 154 -2.27 18.80 -5.09
C TYR A 154 -2.57 19.21 -3.64
N TYR A 155 -3.65 19.96 -3.39
CA TYR A 155 -4.08 20.31 -2.04
C TYR A 155 -4.50 19.07 -1.22
N ASP A 156 -5.07 18.06 -1.86
CA ASP A 156 -5.43 16.80 -1.17
C ASP A 156 -4.19 15.97 -0.86
N VAL A 157 -3.17 15.97 -1.75
CA VAL A 157 -1.86 15.36 -1.45
C VAL A 157 -1.23 16.01 -0.22
N ILE A 158 -1.21 17.35 -0.17
CA ILE A 158 -0.66 18.10 0.97
C ILE A 158 -1.44 17.77 2.25
N SER A 159 -2.77 17.84 2.20
CA SER A 159 -3.63 17.58 3.37
C SER A 159 -3.48 16.14 3.88
N LEU A 160 -3.38 15.16 2.98
CA LEU A 160 -3.17 13.76 3.35
C LEU A 160 -1.78 13.57 3.97
N ALA A 161 -0.73 14.18 3.40
CA ALA A 161 0.61 14.10 3.93
C ALA A 161 0.71 14.75 5.32
N ASP A 162 0.13 15.94 5.49
CA ASP A 162 0.08 16.63 6.78
C ASP A 162 -0.62 15.78 7.84
N SER A 163 -1.80 15.26 7.53
CA SER A 163 -2.56 14.39 8.44
C SER A 163 -1.79 13.13 8.80
N THR A 164 -1.12 12.53 7.82
CA THR A 164 -0.31 11.32 8.01
C THR A 164 0.87 11.58 8.94
N LEU A 165 1.62 12.66 8.70
CA LEU A 165 2.81 13.02 9.49
C LEU A 165 2.43 13.48 10.91
N GLN A 166 1.32 14.19 11.08
CA GLN A 166 0.82 14.63 12.40
C GLN A 166 0.31 13.49 13.28
N ALA A 167 -0.16 12.40 12.66
CA ALA A 167 -0.60 11.21 13.39
C ALA A 167 0.57 10.39 13.99
N MET A 168 1.81 10.78 13.72
CA MET A 168 3.01 10.10 14.18
C MET A 168 3.68 10.89 15.31
N SER A 169 4.19 10.18 16.33
CA SER A 169 5.05 10.80 17.35
C SER A 169 6.39 11.25 16.77
N GLU A 170 6.91 10.48 15.82
CA GLU A 170 8.13 10.79 15.06
C GLU A 170 7.81 10.64 13.56
N PRO A 171 7.82 11.74 12.78
CA PRO A 171 7.54 11.68 11.35
C PRO A 171 8.71 11.03 10.60
N VAL A 172 8.57 9.74 10.30
CA VAL A 172 9.62 8.91 9.69
C VAL A 172 9.26 8.38 8.30
N LEU A 173 8.24 8.95 7.65
CA LEU A 173 7.80 8.54 6.31
C LEU A 173 8.35 9.49 5.26
N GLU A 174 9.48 9.13 4.65
CA GLU A 174 10.10 9.93 3.60
C GLU A 174 9.17 10.14 2.40
N GLU A 175 8.30 9.17 2.07
CA GLU A 175 7.37 9.27 0.96
C GLU A 175 6.33 10.37 1.20
N SER A 176 5.84 10.54 2.44
CA SER A 176 4.90 11.62 2.77
C SER A 176 5.52 12.99 2.54
N PHE A 177 6.78 13.20 2.94
CA PHE A 177 7.51 14.43 2.63
C PHE A 177 7.73 14.59 1.13
N TYR A 178 8.18 13.54 0.44
CA TYR A 178 8.41 13.56 -1.00
C TYR A 178 7.15 13.97 -1.78
N TRP A 179 6.00 13.33 -1.54
CA TRP A 179 4.75 13.63 -2.23
C TRP A 179 4.21 15.02 -1.90
N ARG A 180 4.32 15.46 -0.65
CA ARG A 180 3.96 16.84 -0.26
C ARG A 180 4.85 17.86 -0.97
N GLY A 181 6.14 17.57 -1.09
CA GLY A 181 7.10 18.41 -1.81
C GLY A 181 6.77 18.53 -3.30
N LEU A 182 6.45 17.41 -3.96
CA LEU A 182 6.00 17.43 -5.36
C LEU A 182 4.72 18.25 -5.54
N ALA A 183 3.75 18.09 -4.64
CA ALA A 183 2.49 18.85 -4.70
C ALA A 183 2.71 20.35 -4.50
N LYS A 184 3.58 20.75 -3.57
CA LYS A 184 3.98 22.16 -3.36
C LYS A 184 4.67 22.72 -4.59
N GLU A 185 5.58 21.97 -5.20
CA GLU A 185 6.23 22.35 -6.45
C GLU A 185 5.20 22.63 -7.54
N ALA A 186 4.22 21.71 -7.73
CA ALA A 186 3.18 21.84 -8.74
C ALA A 186 2.27 23.07 -8.51
N LEU A 187 2.17 23.55 -7.27
CA LEU A 187 1.46 24.78 -6.89
C LEU A 187 2.36 26.04 -6.93
N GLY A 188 3.64 25.90 -7.28
CA GLY A 188 4.61 27.00 -7.34
C GLY A 188 5.30 27.34 -6.02
N ASP A 189 5.04 26.60 -4.94
CA ASP A 189 5.77 26.73 -3.66
C ASP A 189 7.10 25.95 -3.73
N VAL A 190 8.06 26.52 -4.45
CA VAL A 190 9.38 25.92 -4.68
C VAL A 190 10.17 25.81 -3.37
N ASP A 191 10.10 26.81 -2.50
CA ASP A 191 10.82 26.81 -1.22
C ASP A 191 10.30 25.70 -0.29
N GLY A 192 8.97 25.56 -0.20
CA GLY A 192 8.33 24.48 0.55
C GLY A 192 8.64 23.10 -0.03
N ALA A 193 8.70 22.98 -1.36
CA ALA A 193 9.11 21.75 -2.03
C ALA A 193 10.57 21.36 -1.70
N LEU A 194 11.50 22.31 -1.79
CA LEU A 194 12.91 22.09 -1.43
C LEU A 194 13.07 21.67 0.03
N ALA A 195 12.30 22.26 0.95
CA ALA A 195 12.31 21.89 2.36
C ALA A 195 11.86 20.43 2.57
N ASP A 196 10.73 20.04 1.96
CA ASP A 196 10.20 18.68 2.07
C ASP A 196 11.12 17.63 1.42
N LEU A 197 11.70 17.93 0.27
CA LEU A 197 12.65 17.02 -0.41
C LEU A 197 13.94 16.82 0.40
N ARG A 198 14.43 17.86 1.09
CA ARG A 198 15.56 17.74 2.02
C ARG A 198 15.22 16.88 3.22
N GLU A 199 14.01 17.00 3.75
CA GLU A 199 13.57 16.19 4.89
C GLU A 199 13.41 14.72 4.49
N ALA A 200 12.84 14.42 3.32
CA ALA A 200 12.80 13.07 2.77
C ALA A 200 14.20 12.44 2.67
N LEU A 201 15.20 13.21 2.21
CA LEU A 201 16.59 12.74 2.14
C LEU A 201 17.31 12.68 3.50
N ARG A 202 16.88 13.47 4.49
CA ARG A 202 17.38 13.37 5.87
C ARG A 202 16.94 12.06 6.51
N LEU A 203 15.71 11.62 6.23
CA LEU A 203 15.15 10.34 6.69
C LEU A 203 15.76 9.16 5.93
N ASN A 204 15.88 9.28 4.61
CA ASN A 204 16.45 8.26 3.75
C ASN A 204 17.39 8.89 2.72
N GLU A 205 18.69 8.91 3.03
CA GLU A 205 19.72 9.46 2.14
C GLU A 205 19.81 8.74 0.79
N ASN A 206 19.25 7.52 0.69
CA ASN A 206 19.25 6.72 -0.52
C ASN A 206 17.99 6.92 -1.38
N PHE A 207 17.08 7.81 -0.99
CA PHE A 207 15.84 8.06 -1.73
C PHE A 207 16.11 8.80 -3.06
N ALA A 208 16.41 8.03 -4.10
CA ALA A 208 16.86 8.53 -5.40
C ALA A 208 15.87 9.50 -6.05
N ALA A 209 14.57 9.26 -5.91
CA ALA A 209 13.53 10.14 -6.44
C ALA A 209 13.59 11.53 -5.79
N ALA A 210 13.63 11.61 -4.46
CA ALA A 210 13.75 12.89 -3.76
C ALA A 210 15.02 13.66 -4.16
N ARG A 211 16.16 12.97 -4.29
CA ARG A 211 17.43 13.55 -4.75
C ARG A 211 17.35 14.09 -6.19
N TYR A 212 16.70 13.37 -7.09
CA TYR A 212 16.50 13.83 -8.46
C TYR A 212 15.71 15.15 -8.50
N HIS A 213 14.58 15.21 -7.79
CA HIS A 213 13.75 16.42 -7.75
C HIS A 213 14.46 17.60 -7.05
N LEU A 214 15.18 17.33 -5.95
CA LEU A 214 15.92 18.35 -5.23
C LEU A 214 17.01 19.00 -6.11
N ASN A 215 17.77 18.19 -6.84
CA ASN A 215 18.82 18.68 -7.73
C ASN A 215 18.24 19.51 -8.88
N ARG A 216 17.12 19.05 -9.46
CA ARG A 216 16.43 19.77 -10.55
C ARG A 216 15.95 21.15 -10.08
N LEU A 217 15.30 21.22 -8.93
CA LEU A 217 14.81 22.49 -8.38
C LEU A 217 15.95 23.42 -7.95
N SER A 218 17.02 22.88 -7.37
CA SER A 218 18.18 23.69 -6.93
C SER A 218 19.04 24.22 -8.09
N SER A 219 18.87 23.66 -9.30
CA SER A 219 19.61 24.06 -10.50
C SER A 219 18.84 25.03 -11.40
N THR A 220 17.59 25.33 -11.05
CA THR A 220 16.76 26.29 -11.79
C THR A 220 17.06 27.69 -11.24
N PRO A 221 17.53 28.65 -12.08
CA PRO A 221 17.92 30.00 -11.62
C PRO A 221 16.77 30.82 -11.05
#